data_AF-A0A182GX91-F1
#
_entry.id   AF-A0A182GX91-F1
#
_cell.length_a   1.000
_cell.length_b   1.000
_cell.length_c   1.000
_cell.angle_alpha   90.00
_cell.angle_beta   90.00
_cell.angle_gamma   90.00
#
_symmetry.space_group_name_H-M   'P 1'
#
loop_
_entity.id
_entity.type
_entity.pdbx_description
1 polymer ?
#
loop_
_entity_poly.entity_id
_entity_poly.type
_entity_poly.pdbx_seq_one_letter_code
_entity_poly.pdbx_strand_id
1 'polypeptide(L)'
;MGSLSILLVVFFATCHIQTGSAQITTFIVPEHKANWFDAAKYCYEKGWMLAAIMGADEERRVTAFAQRNSPTGWLNPRFWVAENDQEEDAEFCPQITLESYFEGENDCMEMLYFVCESLE
;
A
#
# COMPACT_ATOMS: atom_id res chain seq x y z
N MET A 1 -20.53 -64.85 -14.70
CA MET A 1 -20.53 -63.85 -15.78
C MET A 1 -21.59 -62.82 -15.41
N GLY A 2 -21.21 -61.79 -14.66
CA GLY A 2 -21.10 -60.41 -15.15
C GLY A 2 -22.18 -59.60 -14.41
N SER A 3 -22.04 -58.33 -14.05
CA SER A 3 -20.95 -57.36 -14.12
C SER A 3 -21.29 -56.32 -13.04
N LEU A 4 -20.40 -56.08 -12.08
CA LEU A 4 -20.53 -54.98 -11.11
C LEU A 4 -20.28 -53.67 -11.86
N SER A 5 -21.36 -52.97 -12.23
CA SER A 5 -21.25 -51.62 -12.80
C SER A 5 -20.96 -50.62 -11.68
N ILE A 6 -19.68 -50.32 -11.51
CA ILE A 6 -19.18 -49.26 -10.65
C ILE A 6 -19.48 -47.93 -11.35
N LEU A 7 -20.45 -47.18 -10.84
CA LEU A 7 -20.70 -45.79 -11.23
C LEU A 7 -19.52 -44.92 -10.78
N LEU A 8 -18.56 -44.71 -11.67
CA LEU A 8 -17.52 -43.69 -11.51
C LEU A 8 -18.14 -42.30 -11.70
N VAL A 9 -18.66 -41.73 -10.62
CA VAL A 9 -18.97 -40.30 -10.57
C VAL A 9 -17.65 -39.57 -10.44
N VAL A 10 -17.08 -39.17 -11.58
CA VAL A 10 -15.92 -38.28 -11.61
C VAL A 10 -16.42 -36.91 -11.16
N PHE A 11 -16.29 -36.63 -9.87
CA PHE A 11 -16.39 -35.28 -9.33
C PHE A 11 -15.22 -34.49 -9.94
N PHE A 12 -15.47 -33.82 -11.05
CA PHE A 12 -14.62 -32.74 -11.51
C PHE A 12 -14.70 -31.64 -10.46
N ALA A 13 -13.78 -31.69 -9.49
CA ALA A 13 -13.45 -30.54 -8.67
C ALA A 13 -12.86 -29.51 -9.62
N THR A 14 -13.72 -28.70 -10.25
CA THR A 14 -13.29 -27.45 -10.86
C THR A 14 -12.84 -26.58 -9.70
N CYS A 15 -11.55 -26.66 -9.40
CA CYS A 15 -10.87 -25.65 -8.59
C CYS A 15 -11.14 -24.34 -9.34
N HIS A 16 -12.09 -23.55 -8.83
CA HIS A 16 -12.23 -22.16 -9.23
C HIS A 16 -10.92 -21.50 -8.82
N ILE A 17 -9.95 -21.47 -9.73
CA ILE A 17 -8.83 -20.55 -9.64
C ILE A 17 -9.49 -19.19 -9.79
N GLN A 18 -9.79 -18.58 -8.65
CA GLN A 18 -10.22 -17.21 -8.55
C GLN A 18 -8.99 -16.39 -8.94
N THR A 19 -8.81 -16.18 -10.24
CA THR A 19 -7.83 -15.23 -10.76
C THR A 19 -8.31 -13.86 -10.34
N GLY A 20 -7.94 -13.43 -9.13
CA GLY A 20 -7.98 -12.03 -8.78
C GLY A 20 -7.14 -11.29 -9.82
N SER A 21 -7.73 -10.30 -10.49
CA SER A 21 -6.96 -9.41 -11.34
C SER A 21 -5.89 -8.76 -10.47
N ALA A 22 -4.62 -9.07 -10.70
CA ALA A 22 -3.53 -8.34 -10.05
C ALA A 22 -3.55 -6.91 -10.62
N GLN A 23 -4.05 -5.95 -9.85
CA GLN A 23 -3.90 -4.54 -10.21
C GLN A 23 -2.43 -4.18 -10.16
N ILE A 24 -1.92 -3.51 -11.19
CA ILE A 24 -0.52 -3.08 -11.23
C ILE A 24 -0.46 -1.72 -10.54
N THR A 25 0.08 -1.71 -9.34
CA THR A 25 0.31 -0.49 -8.59
C THR A 25 1.68 0.11 -8.94
N THR A 26 1.70 1.41 -9.27
CA THR A 26 2.94 2.18 -9.46
C THR A 26 3.12 3.20 -8.34
N PHE A 27 4.34 3.35 -7.84
CA PHE A 27 4.70 4.30 -6.77
C PHE A 27 5.72 5.33 -7.25
N ILE A 28 5.70 6.53 -6.67
CA ILE A 28 6.79 7.53 -6.75
C ILE A 28 7.04 8.19 -5.40
N VAL A 29 8.27 8.65 -5.20
CA VAL A 29 8.64 9.57 -4.10
C VAL A 29 9.06 10.90 -4.71
N PRO A 30 8.29 11.99 -4.54
CA PRO A 30 8.68 13.29 -5.04
C PRO A 30 9.97 13.81 -4.39
N GLU A 31 10.72 14.65 -5.12
CA GLU A 31 12.04 15.14 -4.69
C GLU A 31 12.01 16.25 -3.61
N HIS A 32 10.82 16.58 -3.11
CA HIS A 32 10.62 17.63 -2.12
C HIS A 32 9.76 17.13 -0.95
N LYS A 33 9.83 17.88 0.14
CA LYS A 33 9.01 17.65 1.33
C LYS A 33 7.73 18.48 1.29
N ALA A 34 6.68 17.97 1.88
CA ALA A 34 5.40 18.66 2.07
C ALA A 34 4.77 18.28 3.41
N ASN A 35 3.87 19.12 3.91
CA ASN A 35 2.94 18.69 4.96
C ASN A 35 1.93 17.69 4.36
N TRP A 36 1.19 16.98 5.22
CA TRP A 36 0.34 15.89 4.75
C TRP A 36 -0.74 16.36 3.76
N PHE A 37 -1.35 17.52 4.00
CA PHE A 37 -2.38 18.09 3.13
C PHE A 37 -1.85 18.47 1.75
N ASP A 38 -0.70 19.15 1.72
CA ASP A 38 -0.05 19.56 0.47
C ASP A 38 0.50 18.34 -0.31
N ALA A 39 0.95 17.30 0.39
CA ALA A 39 1.35 16.03 -0.20
C ALA A 39 0.16 15.32 -0.88
N ALA A 40 -0.97 15.21 -0.19
CA ALA A 40 -2.21 14.66 -0.73
C ALA A 40 -2.66 15.43 -1.98
N LYS A 41 -2.68 16.75 -1.89
CA LYS A 41 -3.01 17.63 -3.01
C LYS A 41 -2.05 17.44 -4.19
N TYR A 42 -0.74 17.36 -3.95
CA TYR A 42 0.25 17.14 -5.00
C TYR A 42 -0.01 15.84 -5.77
N CYS A 43 -0.22 14.73 -5.07
CA CYS A 43 -0.52 13.45 -5.74
C CYS A 43 -1.80 13.57 -6.56
N TYR A 44 -2.86 14.16 -5.99
CA TYR A 44 -4.14 14.35 -6.66
C TYR A 44 -4.05 15.19 -7.94
N GLU A 45 -3.30 16.30 -7.92
CA GLU A 45 -3.10 17.16 -9.10
C GLU A 45 -2.34 16.46 -10.24
N LYS A 46 -1.67 15.33 -9.95
CA LYS A 46 -1.02 14.48 -10.95
C LYS A 46 -1.89 13.31 -11.42
N GLY A 47 -3.13 13.21 -10.92
CA GLY A 47 -4.04 12.08 -11.17
C GLY A 47 -3.71 10.83 -10.35
N TRP A 48 -2.96 10.99 -9.27
CA TRP A 48 -2.50 9.93 -8.37
C TRP A 48 -3.13 10.15 -6.99
N MET A 49 -2.82 9.32 -6.00
CA MET A 49 -3.20 9.52 -4.60
C MET A 49 -1.99 9.32 -3.70
N LEU A 50 -2.06 9.74 -2.43
CA LEU A 50 -1.11 9.21 -1.46
C LEU A 50 -1.27 7.68 -1.41
N ALA A 51 -0.15 6.96 -1.28
CA ALA A 51 -0.16 5.51 -1.29
C ALA A 51 -1.05 4.97 -0.17
N ALA A 52 -2.02 4.14 -0.53
CA ALA A 52 -2.91 3.50 0.43
C ALA A 52 -2.16 2.36 1.11
N ILE A 53 -2.28 2.26 2.43
CA ILE A 53 -1.76 1.12 3.19
C ILE A 53 -2.94 0.26 3.65
N MET A 54 -3.19 -0.87 2.97
CA MET A 54 -4.28 -1.80 3.31
C MET A 54 -3.85 -2.96 4.22
N GLY A 55 -2.58 -3.01 4.61
CA GLY A 55 -2.05 -4.01 5.52
C GLY A 55 -0.54 -4.20 5.39
N ALA A 56 0.01 -5.11 6.20
CA ALA A 56 1.44 -5.27 6.40
C ALA A 56 2.25 -5.56 5.11
N ASP A 57 1.68 -6.29 4.16
CA ASP A 57 2.38 -6.59 2.89
C ASP A 57 2.54 -5.35 2.00
N GLU A 58 1.53 -4.48 2.00
CA GLU A 58 1.55 -3.22 1.29
C GLU A 58 2.48 -2.23 1.98
N GLU A 59 2.36 -2.10 3.30
CA GLU A 59 3.26 -1.29 4.12
C GLU A 59 4.72 -1.65 3.86
N ARG A 60 5.07 -2.94 3.92
CA ARG A 60 6.43 -3.42 3.65
C ARG A 60 6.90 -3.07 2.24
N ARG A 61 6.03 -3.19 1.22
CA ARG A 61 6.36 -2.84 -0.16
C ARG A 61 6.60 -1.34 -0.32
N VAL A 62 5.70 -0.52 0.19
CA VAL A 62 5.73 0.94 0.10
C VAL A 62 6.92 1.49 0.85
N THR A 63 7.18 1.02 2.08
CA THR A 63 8.36 1.39 2.87
C THR A 63 9.67 1.06 2.16
N ALA A 64 9.79 -0.17 1.63
CA ALA A 64 10.99 -0.56 0.91
C ALA A 64 11.19 0.25 -0.39
N PHE A 65 10.10 0.60 -1.08
CA PHE A 65 10.16 1.49 -2.24
C PHE A 65 10.60 2.90 -1.83
N ALA A 66 9.98 3.46 -0.79
CA ALA A 66 10.24 4.81 -0.31
C ALA A 66 11.70 4.99 0.11
N GLN A 67 12.26 4.04 0.87
CA GLN A 67 13.67 4.06 1.29
C GLN A 67 14.65 4.06 0.10
N ARG A 68 14.39 3.24 -0.92
CA ARG A 68 15.26 3.14 -2.10
C ARG A 68 15.23 4.37 -2.98
N ASN A 69 14.10 5.08 -3.03
CA ASN A 69 13.86 6.19 -3.95
C ASN A 69 13.81 7.56 -3.26
N SER A 70 13.94 7.59 -1.94
CA SER A 70 14.03 8.81 -1.13
C SER A 70 15.23 9.67 -1.57
N PRO A 71 15.07 10.99 -1.75
CA PRO A 71 16.19 11.88 -2.09
C PRO A 71 17.31 11.93 -1.04
N THR A 72 17.01 11.61 0.22
CA THR A 72 18.03 11.47 1.28
C THR A 72 18.41 10.01 1.54
N GLY A 73 17.93 9.08 0.69
CA GLY A 73 18.11 7.63 0.83
C GLY A 73 17.59 7.13 2.19
N TRP A 74 18.39 6.27 2.81
CA TRP A 74 18.12 5.62 4.11
C TRP A 74 18.09 6.57 5.32
N LEU A 75 18.36 7.87 5.13
CA LEU A 75 18.34 8.86 6.21
C LEU A 75 16.93 9.42 6.49
N ASN A 76 15.93 9.15 5.65
CA ASN A 76 14.54 9.47 5.95
C ASN A 76 13.87 8.32 6.70
N PRO A 77 13.51 8.52 7.97
CA PRO A 77 12.87 7.47 8.74
C PRO A 77 11.36 7.38 8.51
N ARG A 78 10.75 8.34 7.80
CA ARG A 78 9.29 8.49 7.70
C ARG A 78 8.82 9.08 6.39
N PHE A 79 7.62 8.68 5.96
CA PHE A 79 6.97 9.20 4.76
C PHE A 79 5.45 9.32 4.96
N TRP A 80 4.84 10.38 4.42
CA TRP A 80 3.38 10.48 4.37
C TRP A 80 2.78 9.45 3.39
N VAL A 81 1.67 8.87 3.82
CA VAL A 81 0.82 7.91 3.08
C VAL A 81 -0.65 8.24 3.34
N ALA A 82 -1.55 7.47 2.74
CA ALA A 82 -2.97 7.46 3.06
C ALA A 82 -3.32 6.20 3.87
N GLU A 83 -4.20 6.36 4.84
CA GLU A 83 -4.96 5.24 5.40
C GLU A 83 -6.06 4.89 4.41
N ASN A 84 -6.40 3.60 4.35
CA ASN A 84 -7.54 3.12 3.57
C ASN A 84 -8.59 2.42 4.44
N ASP A 85 -8.45 2.46 5.77
CA ASP A 85 -9.44 1.91 6.68
C ASP A 85 -10.55 2.94 6.97
N GLN A 86 -11.78 2.45 6.97
CA GLN A 86 -13.00 3.22 7.28
C GLN A 86 -13.31 3.11 8.77
N GLU A 87 -12.29 3.03 9.63
CA GLU A 87 -12.47 2.83 11.06
C GLU A 87 -12.62 4.16 11.81
N GLU A 88 -13.36 4.12 12.92
CA GLU A 88 -13.70 5.29 13.74
C GLU A 88 -12.47 5.89 14.45
N ASP A 89 -11.37 5.14 14.51
CA ASP A 89 -10.10 5.48 15.16
C ASP A 89 -8.96 5.79 14.17
N ALA A 90 -9.27 6.00 12.88
CA ALA A 90 -8.32 6.30 11.81
C ALA A 90 -7.33 7.42 12.22
N GLU A 91 -6.04 7.19 12.00
CA GLU A 91 -4.99 8.14 12.32
C GLU A 91 -5.08 9.37 11.40
N PHE A 92 -5.19 10.55 12.00
CA PHE A 92 -5.18 11.79 11.21
C PHE A 92 -3.76 12.04 10.68
N CYS A 93 -3.61 12.01 9.34
CA CYS A 93 -2.34 12.15 8.63
C CYS A 93 -1.35 10.98 8.86
N PRO A 94 -1.64 9.79 8.29
CA PRO A 94 -0.84 8.59 8.54
C PRO A 94 0.51 8.63 7.86
N GLN A 95 1.47 7.95 8.48
CA GLN A 95 2.85 7.84 8.04
C GLN A 95 3.30 6.38 8.04
N ILE A 96 4.14 6.01 7.08
CA ILE A 96 4.97 4.82 7.22
C ILE A 96 6.28 5.20 7.87
N THR A 97 6.74 4.38 8.81
CA THR A 97 8.00 4.59 9.52
C THR A 97 8.93 3.40 9.32
N LEU A 98 10.23 3.60 9.57
CA LEU A 98 11.15 2.47 9.66
C LEU A 98 10.99 1.81 11.02
N GLU A 99 11.10 0.47 11.09
CA GLU A 99 10.92 -0.32 12.32
C GLU A 99 11.74 0.17 13.54
N SER A 100 12.82 0.93 13.31
CA SER A 100 13.66 1.51 14.37
C SER A 100 13.23 2.91 14.84
N TYR A 101 12.18 3.49 14.25
CA TYR A 101 11.67 4.81 14.57
C TYR A 101 10.58 4.72 15.64
N PHE A 102 10.73 5.49 16.71
CA PHE A 102 9.78 5.54 17.81
C PHE A 102 8.64 6.51 17.42
N GLU A 103 7.42 6.00 17.32
CA GLU A 103 6.22 6.79 17.03
C GLU A 103 6.01 7.87 18.11
N GLY A 104 6.00 9.13 17.68
CA GLY A 104 5.40 10.23 18.44
C GLY A 104 4.08 10.61 17.77
N GLU A 105 3.28 11.48 18.40
CA GLU A 105 2.06 12.01 17.78
C GLU A 105 2.36 12.64 16.41
N ASN A 106 1.55 12.32 15.40
CA ASN A 106 1.71 12.85 14.06
C ASN A 106 1.35 14.34 14.03
N ASP A 107 2.34 15.19 13.76
CA ASP A 107 2.11 16.60 13.39
C ASP A 107 1.87 16.67 11.88
N CYS A 108 0.62 16.79 11.47
CA CYS A 108 0.22 16.92 10.06
C CYS A 108 0.95 18.06 9.31
N MET A 109 1.45 19.07 10.02
CA MET A 109 2.16 20.21 9.46
C MET A 109 3.65 19.93 9.24
N GLU A 110 4.16 18.78 9.70
CA GLU A 110 5.54 18.39 9.50
C GLU A 110 5.85 18.19 8.01
N MET A 111 7.01 18.70 7.60
CA MET A 111 7.49 18.58 6.23
C MET A 111 8.23 17.24 6.06
N LEU A 112 7.53 16.24 5.55
CA LEU A 112 8.07 14.92 5.23
C LEU A 112 8.11 14.69 3.73
N TYR A 113 8.93 13.73 3.31
CA TYR A 113 8.74 13.14 1.99
C TYR A 113 7.49 12.26 2.03
N PHE A 114 6.96 11.93 0.86
CA PHE A 114 5.66 11.27 0.77
C PHE A 114 5.65 10.33 -0.44
N VAL A 115 4.76 9.33 -0.40
CA VAL A 115 4.64 8.35 -1.48
C VAL A 115 3.33 8.58 -2.20
N CYS A 116 3.38 8.81 -3.50
CA CYS A 116 2.19 8.78 -4.35
C CYS A 116 2.05 7.40 -5.00
N GLU A 117 0.80 7.00 -5.23
CA GLU A 117 0.38 5.77 -5.89
C GLU A 117 -0.56 6.07 -7.07
N SER A 118 -0.41 5.32 -8.16
CA SER A 118 -1.42 5.22 -9.21
C SER A 118 -1.83 3.76 -9.43
N LEU A 119 -3.13 3.55 -9.63
CA LEU A 119 -3.69 2.27 -10.04
C LEU A 119 -3.80 2.23 -11.57
N GLU A 120 -3.13 1.26 -12.20
CA GLU A 120 -3.28 0.93 -13.63
C GLU A 120 -4.16 -0.31 -13.83
#